data_AF-A0AB74EBG8-F1
#
_entry.id   AF-A0AB74EBG8-F1
#
_cell.length_a   1.000
_cell.length_b   1.000
_cell.length_c   1.000
_cell.angle_alpha   90.00
_cell.angle_beta   90.00
_cell.angle_gamma   90.00
#
_symmetry.space_group_name_H-M   'P 1'
#
loop_
_entity.id
_entity.type
_entity.pdbx_description
1 polymer ?
#
loop_
_entity_poly.entity_id
_entity_poly.type
_entity_poly.pdbx_seq_one_letter_code
_entity_poly.pdbx_strand_id
1 'polypeptide(L)' 'MVSTSNAATPLTTENTPLLTCDVWEHAYYIDYRNSRPNYLEGFWEIVNWDEVAKRFAA' A
#
# COMPACT_ATOMS: atom_id res chain seq x y z
N MET A 1 10.28 -5.96 0.72
CA MET A 1 9.27 -4.97 1.16
C MET A 1 10.01 -3.71 1.57
N VAL A 2 9.58 -2.53 1.11
CA VAL A 2 10.21 -1.24 1.41
C VAL A 2 9.12 -0.30 1.89
N SER A 3 9.41 0.47 2.95
CA SER A 3 8.55 1.55 3.43
C SER A 3 9.21 2.88 3.11
N THR A 4 8.44 3.83 2.61
CA THR A 4 8.91 5.19 2.31
C THR A 4 8.25 6.20 3.23
N SER A 5 8.90 7.34 3.44
CA SER A 5 8.36 8.44 4.25
C SER A 5 7.69 9.47 3.36
N ASN A 6 6.52 9.96 3.78
CA ASN A 6 5.76 11.00 3.11
C ASN A 6 5.51 10.69 1.62
N ALA A 7 5.92 11.59 0.72
CA ALA A 7 5.76 11.45 -0.72
C ALA A 7 6.91 10.68 -1.40
N ALA A 8 7.89 10.17 -0.65
CA ALA A 8 8.98 9.39 -1.24
C ALA A 8 8.43 8.10 -1.87
N THR A 9 8.98 7.70 -3.01
CA THR A 9 8.47 6.60 -3.84
C THR A 9 9.61 5.75 -4.40
N PRO A 10 9.45 4.41 -4.50
CA PRO A 10 10.43 3.55 -5.18
C PRO A 10 10.70 3.93 -6.64
N LEU A 11 9.86 4.76 -7.27
CA LEU A 11 10.10 5.26 -8.63
C LEU A 11 11.40 6.09 -8.76
N THR A 12 11.97 6.58 -7.67
CA THR A 12 13.27 7.26 -7.66
C THR A 12 14.44 6.31 -7.37
N THR A 13 14.19 5.00 -7.36
CA THR A 13 15.20 3.95 -7.19
C THR A 13 15.15 2.98 -8.38
N GLU A 14 15.98 1.95 -8.38
CA GLU A 14 15.99 0.89 -9.38
C GLU A 14 14.83 -0.13 -9.20
N ASN A 15 13.83 0.17 -8.36
CA ASN A 15 12.77 -0.77 -8.03
C ASN A 15 11.45 -0.42 -8.72
N THR A 16 10.79 -1.44 -9.27
CA THR A 16 9.42 -1.32 -9.79
C THR A 16 8.40 -1.61 -8.69
N PRO A 17 7.57 -0.64 -8.28
CA PRO A 17 6.54 -0.88 -7.28
C PRO A 17 5.38 -1.71 -7.86
N LEU A 18 5.00 -2.79 -7.18
CA LEU A 18 3.93 -3.70 -7.62
C LEU A 18 2.60 -3.46 -6.90
N LEU A 19 2.68 -3.17 -5.60
CA LEU A 19 1.55 -2.91 -4.70
C LEU A 19 1.99 -1.85 -3.66
N THR A 20 1.05 -1.00 -3.24
CA THR A 20 1.25 -0.04 -2.15
C THR A 20 0.08 -0.08 -1.19
N CYS A 21 0.34 0.19 0.08
CA CYS A 21 -0.67 0.39 1.12
C CYS A 21 -0.39 1.75 1.76
N ASP A 22 -1.34 2.67 1.71
CA ASP A 22 -1.20 3.97 2.35
C ASP A 22 -1.43 3.83 3.86
N VAL A 23 -0.50 4.32 4.67
CA VAL A 23 -0.56 4.27 6.13
C VAL A 23 -0.60 5.65 6.77
N TRP A 24 -0.84 6.70 5.97
CA TRP A 24 -1.22 8.01 6.50
C TRP A 24 -2.54 7.90 7.24
N GLU A 25 -2.69 8.62 8.35
CA GLU A 25 -3.90 8.54 9.18
C GLU A 25 -5.16 8.85 8.35
N HIS A 26 -5.10 9.80 7.42
CA HIS A 26 -6.26 10.13 6.58
C HIS A 26 -6.75 8.96 5.71
N ALA A 27 -5.94 7.92 5.48
CA ALA A 27 -6.33 6.74 4.72
C ALA A 27 -7.24 5.78 5.51
N TYR A 28 -7.23 5.85 6.85
CA TYR A 28 -7.95 4.87 7.69
C TYR A 28 -8.62 5.44 8.95
N TYR A 29 -8.36 6.68 9.35
CA TYR A 29 -8.75 7.15 10.68
C TYR A 29 -10.26 7.25 10.87
N ILE A 30 -11.03 7.52 9.80
CA ILE A 30 -12.50 7.60 9.86
C ILE A 30 -13.12 6.23 10.18
N ASP A 31 -12.54 5.14 9.68
CA ASP A 31 -13.10 3.80 9.85
C ASP A 31 -12.46 3.03 11.02
N TYR A 32 -11.16 3.23 11.26
CA TYR A 32 -10.37 2.41 12.19
C TYR A 32 -9.73 3.19 13.35
N ARG A 33 -9.82 4.53 13.37
CA ARG A 33 -9.17 5.41 14.36
C ARG A 33 -7.68 5.05 14.53
N ASN A 34 -7.24 4.76 15.75
CA ASN A 34 -5.85 4.39 16.05
C ASN A 34 -5.51 2.93 15.69
N SER A 35 -6.49 2.12 15.27
CA SER A 35 -6.27 0.70 14.95
C SER A 35 -5.82 0.50 13.51
N ARG A 36 -4.58 0.90 13.22
CA ARG A 36 -3.91 0.59 11.95
C ARG A 36 -3.86 -0.91 11.63
N PRO A 37 -3.68 -1.84 12.61
CA PRO A 37 -3.69 -3.27 12.31
C PRO A 37 -5.00 -3.75 11.67
N ASN A 38 -6.16 -3.30 12.17
CA ASN A 38 -7.45 -3.69 11.61
C ASN A 38 -7.67 -3.11 10.20
N TYR A 39 -7.14 -1.92 9.92
CA TYR A 39 -7.12 -1.37 8.56
C TYR A 39 -6.29 -2.25 7.62
N LEU A 40 -5.12 -2.72 8.06
CA LEU A 40 -4.27 -3.61 7.27
C LEU A 40 -4.93 -4.96 7.02
N GLU A 41 -5.68 -5.51 7.98
CA GLU A 41 -6.49 -6.72 7.79
C GLU A 41 -7.50 -6.52 6.66
N GLY A 42 -8.29 -5.43 6.69
CA GLY A 42 -9.26 -5.12 5.64
C GLY A 42 -8.62 -4.79 4.28
N PHE A 43 -7.45 -4.15 4.27
CA PHE A 43 -6.70 -3.86 3.04
C PHE A 43 -6.44 -5.13 2.23
N TRP A 44 -6.05 -6.24 2.89
CA TRP A 44 -5.75 -7.49 2.20
C TRP A 44 -6.97 -8.15 1.54
N GLU A 45 -8.18 -7.87 2.02
CA GLU A 45 -9.42 -8.40 1.46
C GLU A 45 -9.80 -7.74 0.13
N ILE A 46 -9.30 -6.52 -0.13
CA ILE A 46 -9.69 -5.71 -1.30
C ILE A 46 -8.59 -5.56 -2.35
N VAL A 47 -7.44 -6.21 -2.19
CA VAL A 47 -6.34 -6.11 -3.15
C VAL A 47 -6.74 -6.68 -4.52
N ASN A 48 -6.54 -5.89 -5.57
CA ASN A 48 -6.67 -6.36 -6.95
C ASN A 48 -5.39 -7.08 -7.38
N TRP A 49 -5.37 -8.41 -7.21
CA TRP A 49 -4.22 -9.24 -7.56
C TRP A 49 -3.94 -9.35 -9.05
N ASP A 50 -4.96 -9.25 -9.91
CA ASP A 50 -4.77 -9.29 -11.37
C ASP A 50 -3.93 -8.10 -11.83
N GLU A 51 -4.16 -6.93 -11.24
CA GLU A 51 -3.39 -5.73 -11.55
C GLU A 51 -1.94 -5.80 -11.02
N VAL A 52 -1.74 -6.38 -9.84
CA VAL A 52 -0.39 -6.64 -9.30
C VAL A 52 0.37 -7.60 -10.23
N ALA A 53 -0.29 -8.66 -10.69
CA ALA A 53 0.30 -9.63 -11.62
C ALA A 53 0.67 -9.00 -12.97
N LYS A 54 -0.17 -8.12 -13.52
CA LYS A 54 0.15 -7.37 -14.74
C LYS A 54 1.41 -6.51 -14.59
N ARG A 55 1.55 -5.79 -13.46
CA ARG A 55 2.75 -4.98 -13.19
C ARG A 55 4.00 -5.81 -13.00
N PHE A 56 3.86 -7.02 -12.44
CA PHE A 56 4.99 -7.93 -12.26
C PHE A 56 5.49 -8.53 -13.58
N ALA A 57 4.59 -8.72 -14.54
CA ALA A 57 4.91 -9.28 -15.85
C ALA A 57 5.39 -8.24 -16.89
N ALA A 58 5.36 -6.96 -16.56
CA ALA A 58 5.79 -5.84 -17.42
C ALA A 58 7.32 -5.65 -17.38
#